data_AF-A0ABD0J101-F1
#
_entry.id   AF-A0ABD0J101-F1
#
_cell.length_a   1.000
_cell.length_b   1.000
_cell.length_c   1.000
_cell.angle_alpha   90.00
_cell.angle_beta   90.00
_cell.angle_gamma   90.00
#
_symmetry.space_group_name_H-M   'P 1'
#
loop_
_entity.id
_entity.type
_entity.pdbx_description
1 polymer ?
#
loop_
_entity_poly.entity_id
_entity_poly.type
_entity_poly.pdbx_seq_one_letter_code
_entity_poly.pdbx_strand_id
1 'polypeptide(L)'
;MAVLFAVFVISVCFPLATSKPGDHVDSASYVNLERRSDDPSPLQTVMDQMTQRLSALEANEAGLSGEVAFTPHDEPTIHHSNGFEERIETHHVTFSPPFSTVPVVTLGFTLLDQNKDHTIRAQTSLQHLSTTGFDLNVREWVDSYNYNVNVMWMACPK
;
A
#
# COMPACT_ATOMS: atom_id res chain seq x y z
N MET A 1 -16.19 25.39 -16.28
CA MET A 1 -16.23 24.02 -15.72
C MET A 1 -15.75 24.15 -14.27
N ALA A 2 -16.66 23.96 -13.31
CA ALA A 2 -16.50 24.37 -11.93
C ALA A 2 -15.60 23.40 -11.14
N VAL A 3 -14.64 23.94 -10.39
CA VAL A 3 -13.82 23.20 -9.43
C VAL A 3 -14.53 23.25 -8.08
N LEU A 4 -14.98 22.09 -7.60
CA LEU A 4 -15.68 21.93 -6.34
C LEU A 4 -14.63 21.80 -5.20
N PHE A 5 -14.47 22.83 -4.38
CA PHE A 5 -13.72 22.75 -3.13
C PHE A 5 -14.67 22.28 -2.02
N ALA A 6 -14.43 21.08 -1.48
CA ALA A 6 -15.09 20.61 -0.27
C ALA A 6 -14.33 21.11 0.96
N VAL A 7 -14.94 22.02 1.72
CA VAL A 7 -14.46 22.45 3.04
C VAL A 7 -15.06 21.52 4.09
N PHE A 8 -14.24 20.71 4.76
CA PHE A 8 -14.66 19.95 5.94
C PHE A 8 -14.34 20.75 7.20
N VAL A 9 -15.40 21.17 7.92
CA VAL A 9 -15.31 21.76 9.25
C VAL A 9 -15.45 20.64 10.28
N ILE A 10 -14.38 20.31 11.00
CA ILE A 10 -14.44 19.38 12.13
C ILE A 10 -14.69 20.18 13.40
N SER A 11 -15.92 20.12 13.90
CA SER A 11 -16.33 20.67 15.18
C SER A 11 -15.84 19.79 16.32
N VAL A 12 -14.88 20.29 17.11
CA VAL A 12 -14.43 19.60 18.34
C VAL A 12 -15.24 20.12 19.52
N CYS A 13 -16.03 19.23 20.14
CA CYS A 13 -16.84 19.54 21.31
C CYS A 13 -15.96 19.42 22.57
N PHE A 14 -15.77 20.52 23.31
CA PHE A 14 -15.09 20.53 24.61
C PHE A 14 -16.13 20.52 25.74
N PRO A 15 -16.01 19.66 26.77
CA PRO A 15 -16.83 19.79 27.96
C PRO A 15 -16.32 20.93 28.85
N LEU A 16 -17.24 21.79 29.25
CA LEU A 16 -17.04 22.95 30.12
C LEU A 16 -16.99 22.48 31.58
N ALA A 17 -15.82 22.51 32.22
CA ALA A 17 -15.70 22.29 33.67
C ALA A 17 -15.73 23.64 34.41
N THR A 18 -16.75 23.85 35.23
CA THR A 18 -16.88 25.02 36.11
C THR A 18 -16.06 24.82 37.38
N SER A 19 -15.09 25.69 37.67
CA SER A 19 -14.42 25.74 38.97
C SER A 19 -15.13 26.68 39.94
N LYS A 20 -15.28 26.25 41.19
CA LYS A 20 -15.75 27.06 42.34
C LYS A 20 -14.55 27.84 42.95
N PRO A 21 -14.76 29.03 43.54
CA PRO A 21 -13.68 29.83 44.06
C PRO A 21 -13.33 29.46 45.52
N GLY A 22 -12.02 29.27 45.72
CA GLY A 22 -11.21 29.75 46.85
C GLY A 22 -11.60 29.39 48.28
N ASP A 23 -10.74 28.61 48.96
CA ASP A 23 -10.41 28.85 50.36
C ASP A 23 -8.97 28.45 50.68
N HIS A 24 -8.33 29.38 51.40
CA HIS A 24 -7.11 29.34 52.23
C HIS A 24 -5.77 28.77 51.70
N VAL A 25 -4.77 29.67 51.73
CA VAL A 25 -3.35 29.44 51.49
C VAL A 25 -2.72 28.79 52.73
N ASP A 26 -2.32 27.52 52.62
CA ASP A 26 -1.43 26.86 53.58
C ASP A 26 0.04 27.01 53.16
N SER A 27 0.87 27.37 54.13
CA SER A 27 2.28 27.78 54.06
C SER A 27 3.29 26.68 53.67
N ALA A 28 2.95 25.81 52.71
CA ALA A 28 3.81 24.71 52.24
C ALA A 28 4.46 24.96 50.85
N SER A 29 4.52 26.21 50.38
CA SER A 29 4.85 26.54 48.98
C SER A 29 6.34 26.65 48.62
N TYR A 30 7.27 26.23 49.48
CA TYR A 30 8.72 26.37 49.20
C TYR A 30 9.42 25.10 48.70
N VAL A 31 8.70 24.03 48.32
CA VAL A 31 9.32 22.75 47.89
C VAL A 31 9.03 22.36 46.42
N ASN A 32 8.44 23.23 45.59
CA ASN A 32 8.07 22.86 44.20
C ASN A 32 8.54 23.84 43.11
N LEU A 33 9.73 24.44 43.26
CA LEU A 33 10.33 25.27 42.20
C LEU A 33 11.33 24.51 41.30
N GLU A 34 11.65 23.25 41.59
CA GLU A 34 12.62 22.44 40.83
C GLU A 34 12.00 21.41 39.88
N ARG A 35 10.67 21.42 39.66
CA ARG A 35 9.97 20.40 38.85
C ARG A 35 9.34 20.88 37.54
N ARG A 36 9.79 22.01 36.99
CA ARG A 36 9.29 22.54 35.69
C ARG A 36 10.36 22.62 34.60
N SER A 37 11.58 22.16 34.88
CA SER A 37 12.69 22.12 33.91
C SER A 37 12.70 20.85 33.05
N ASP A 38 11.95 19.83 33.46
CA ASP A 38 11.96 18.51 32.81
C ASP A 38 10.83 18.35 31.79
N ASP A 39 9.95 19.36 31.64
CA ASP A 39 8.93 19.36 30.60
C ASP A 39 9.59 19.74 29.27
N PRO A 40 9.48 18.90 28.22
CA PRO A 40 10.01 19.24 26.92
C PRO A 40 9.43 20.60 26.49
N SER A 41 10.30 21.50 26.05
CA SER A 41 9.85 22.82 25.61
C SER A 41 8.74 22.64 24.56
N PRO A 42 7.70 23.50 24.54
CA PRO A 42 6.61 23.38 23.57
C PRO A 42 7.11 23.32 22.11
N LEU A 43 8.28 23.95 21.85
CA LEU A 43 8.96 23.88 20.56
C LEU A 43 9.50 22.49 20.23
N GLN A 44 10.06 21.78 21.23
CA GLN A 44 10.57 20.43 21.06
C GLN A 44 9.44 19.47 20.67
N THR A 45 8.29 19.57 21.34
CA THR A 45 7.10 18.78 21.01
C THR A 45 6.64 19.03 19.57
N VAL A 46 6.67 20.28 19.10
CA VAL A 46 6.31 20.61 17.72
C VAL A 46 7.30 20.01 16.73
N MET A 47 8.60 20.09 17.01
CA MET A 47 9.64 19.49 16.14
C MET A 47 9.54 17.97 16.09
N ASP A 48 9.25 17.32 17.22
CA ASP A 48 9.03 15.88 17.29
C ASP A 48 7.78 15.48 16.49
N GLN A 49 6.70 16.27 16.58
CA GLN A 49 5.50 16.06 15.78
C GLN A 49 5.74 16.25 14.27
N MET A 50 6.54 17.25 13.88
CA MET A 50 6.89 17.47 12.47
C MET A 50 7.74 16.32 11.93
N THR A 51 8.73 15.87 12.71
CA THR A 51 9.58 14.72 12.37
C THR A 51 8.74 13.46 12.21
N GLN A 52 7.82 13.19 13.14
CA GLN A 52 6.92 12.04 13.08
C GLN A 52 6.02 12.07 11.84
N ARG A 53 5.50 13.24 11.46
CA ARG A 53 4.68 13.40 10.26
C ARG A 53 5.49 13.20 8.98
N LEU A 54 6.74 13.67 8.94
CA LEU A 54 7.62 13.48 7.79
C LEU A 54 7.93 11.98 7.60
N SER A 55 8.31 11.28 8.66
CA SER A 55 8.54 9.84 8.60
C SER A 55 7.27 9.05 8.21
N ALA A 56 6.09 9.50 8.64
CA ALA A 56 4.83 8.88 8.23
C ALA A 56 4.50 9.14 6.75
N LEU A 57 4.88 10.29 6.20
CA LEU A 57 4.74 10.59 4.77
C LEU A 57 5.72 9.76 3.93
N GLU A 58 6.98 9.67 4.34
CA GLU A 58 7.99 8.85 3.66
C GLU A 58 7.59 7.37 3.64
N ALA A 59 7.02 6.84 4.73
CA ALA A 59 6.49 5.48 4.79
C ALA A 59 5.26 5.25 3.90
N ASN A 60 4.50 6.31 3.60
CA ASN A 60 3.32 6.24 2.72
C ASN A 60 3.66 6.45 1.23
N GLU A 61 4.86 6.93 0.90
CA GLU A 61 5.26 7.20 -0.50
C GLU A 61 6.19 6.13 -1.10
N ALA A 62 6.70 5.19 -0.30
CA ALA A 62 7.56 4.12 -0.79
C ALA A 62 6.74 3.05 -1.55
N GLY A 63 6.61 3.22 -2.87
CA GLY A 63 6.13 2.18 -3.76
C GLY A 63 7.12 1.01 -3.89
N LEU A 64 6.61 -0.19 -4.14
CA LEU A 64 7.40 -1.38 -4.48
C LEU A 64 7.18 -1.72 -5.95
N SER A 65 8.19 -2.28 -6.61
CA SER A 65 8.07 -2.74 -7.99
C SER A 65 8.97 -3.93 -8.24
N GLY A 66 8.67 -4.70 -9.28
CA GLY A 66 9.50 -5.80 -9.73
C GLY A 66 9.09 -6.28 -11.11
N GLU A 67 9.83 -7.26 -11.61
CA GLU A 67 9.59 -7.92 -12.88
C GLU A 67 9.73 -9.42 -12.69
N VAL A 68 8.86 -10.19 -13.33
CA VAL A 68 8.87 -11.66 -13.31
C VAL A 68 8.76 -12.16 -14.73
N ALA A 69 9.61 -13.14 -15.09
CA ALA A 69 9.56 -13.85 -16.35
C ALA A 69 8.74 -15.13 -16.20
N PHE A 70 8.00 -15.49 -17.24
CA PHE A 70 7.08 -16.61 -17.32
C PHE A 70 7.27 -17.35 -18.65
N THR A 71 7.03 -18.65 -18.64
CA THR A 71 6.97 -19.56 -19.79
C THR A 71 5.64 -20.30 -19.78
N PRO A 72 4.49 -19.60 -19.95
CA PRO A 72 3.18 -20.18 -19.70
C PRO A 72 2.84 -21.35 -20.64
N HIS A 73 3.52 -21.47 -21.79
CA HIS A 73 3.34 -22.61 -22.67
C HIS A 73 3.89 -23.93 -22.10
N ASP A 74 4.86 -23.86 -21.19
CA ASP A 74 5.46 -25.05 -20.57
C ASP A 74 4.57 -25.61 -19.44
N GLU A 75 3.53 -24.87 -19.03
CA GLU A 75 2.57 -25.30 -18.03
C GLU A 75 1.58 -26.36 -18.56
N PRO A 76 1.06 -27.25 -17.69
CA PRO A 76 0.04 -28.21 -18.07
C PRO A 76 -1.21 -27.55 -18.66
N THR A 77 -1.74 -28.11 -19.74
CA THR A 77 -2.97 -27.61 -20.36
C THR A 77 -4.18 -27.96 -19.50
N ILE A 78 -4.96 -26.93 -19.17
CA ILE A 78 -6.23 -27.02 -18.48
C ILE A 78 -7.32 -27.19 -19.54
N HIS A 79 -7.97 -28.36 -19.54
CA HIS A 79 -9.08 -28.67 -20.45
C HIS A 79 -10.42 -28.41 -19.77
N HIS A 80 -11.22 -27.53 -20.34
CA HIS A 80 -12.56 -27.21 -19.86
C HIS A 80 -13.62 -28.08 -20.56
N SER A 81 -14.77 -28.27 -19.91
CA SER A 81 -15.86 -29.11 -20.43
C SER A 81 -16.47 -28.63 -21.74
N ASN A 82 -16.29 -27.36 -22.09
CA ASN A 82 -16.73 -26.74 -23.35
C ASN A 82 -15.68 -26.83 -24.48
N GLY A 83 -14.58 -27.57 -24.26
CA GLY A 83 -13.48 -27.69 -25.22
C GLY A 83 -12.54 -26.48 -25.25
N PHE A 84 -12.71 -25.51 -24.33
CA PHE A 84 -11.76 -24.43 -24.15
C PHE A 84 -10.49 -24.96 -23.45
N GLU A 85 -9.34 -24.49 -23.91
CA GLU A 85 -8.03 -24.88 -23.37
C GLU A 85 -7.26 -23.63 -22.95
N GLU A 86 -6.59 -23.71 -21.81
CA GLU A 86 -5.71 -22.64 -21.34
C GLU A 86 -4.54 -23.21 -20.56
N ARG A 87 -3.48 -22.41 -20.46
CA ARG A 87 -2.35 -22.64 -19.57
C ARG A 87 -2.16 -21.40 -18.73
N ILE A 88 -1.89 -21.60 -17.44
CA ILE A 88 -1.74 -20.53 -16.46
C ILE A 88 -0.50 -20.83 -15.64
N GLU A 89 0.47 -19.92 -15.69
CA GLU A 89 1.61 -19.91 -14.78
C GLU A 89 1.37 -18.86 -13.69
N THR A 90 1.68 -19.21 -12.45
CA THR A 90 1.43 -18.37 -11.27
C THR A 90 2.72 -18.18 -10.49
N HIS A 91 3.05 -16.93 -10.18
CA HIS A 91 4.19 -16.57 -9.34
C HIS A 91 3.73 -15.75 -8.12
N HIS A 92 4.07 -16.20 -6.92
CA HIS A 92 3.78 -15.45 -5.70
C HIS A 92 4.80 -14.33 -5.49
N VAL A 93 4.32 -13.10 -5.34
CA VAL A 93 5.14 -11.92 -5.05
C VAL A 93 4.96 -11.52 -3.59
N THR A 94 6.06 -11.44 -2.85
CA THR A 94 6.07 -10.99 -1.46
C THR A 94 6.51 -9.52 -1.37
N PHE A 95 5.75 -8.72 -0.63
CA PHE A 95 6.12 -7.35 -0.29
C PHE A 95 7.07 -7.35 0.91
N SER A 96 8.23 -6.68 0.76
CA SER A 96 9.21 -6.53 1.83
C SER A 96 9.74 -5.10 1.87
N PRO A 97 9.41 -4.30 2.89
CA PRO A 97 8.48 -4.62 3.99
C PRO A 97 7.02 -4.79 3.52
N PRO A 98 6.14 -5.42 4.32
CA PRO A 98 4.72 -5.47 4.02
C PRO A 98 4.07 -4.07 4.14
N PHE A 99 3.03 -3.82 3.35
CA PHE A 99 2.28 -2.57 3.41
C PHE A 99 1.39 -2.50 4.66
N SER A 100 1.14 -1.29 5.16
CA SER A 100 0.22 -1.05 6.28
C SER A 100 -1.26 -1.25 5.91
N THR A 101 -1.60 -1.04 4.63
CA THR A 101 -2.92 -1.27 4.05
C THR A 101 -2.78 -1.96 2.69
N VAL A 102 -3.84 -2.64 2.22
CA VAL A 102 -3.79 -3.33 0.92
C VAL A 102 -3.52 -2.30 -0.20
N PRO A 103 -2.38 -2.40 -0.93
CA PRO A 103 -1.95 -1.40 -1.89
C PRO A 103 -2.81 -1.42 -3.17
N VAL A 104 -2.59 -0.45 -4.05
CA VAL A 104 -3.02 -0.51 -5.45
C VAL A 104 -1.87 -1.08 -6.27
N VAL A 105 -2.15 -2.10 -7.09
CA VAL A 105 -1.15 -2.76 -7.93
C VAL A 105 -1.49 -2.56 -9.41
N THR A 106 -0.50 -2.14 -10.19
CA THR A 106 -0.56 -2.08 -11.65
C THR A 106 0.37 -3.13 -12.24
N LEU A 107 -0.08 -3.81 -13.29
CA LEU A 107 0.68 -4.81 -14.04
C LEU A 107 0.90 -4.34 -15.48
N GLY A 108 1.99 -4.75 -16.10
CA GLY A 108 2.25 -4.49 -17.51
C GLY A 108 3.22 -5.49 -18.12
N PHE A 109 3.01 -5.85 -19.39
CA PHE A 109 3.98 -6.67 -20.12
C PHE A 109 5.21 -5.85 -20.48
N THR A 110 6.39 -6.38 -20.19
CA THR A 110 7.69 -5.84 -20.63
C THR A 110 8.30 -6.63 -21.78
N LEU A 111 7.93 -7.91 -21.91
CA LEU A 111 8.34 -8.80 -22.99
C LEU A 111 7.19 -9.74 -23.34
N LEU A 112 7.02 -9.99 -24.65
CA LEU A 112 6.13 -11.01 -25.19
C LEU A 112 6.82 -11.66 -26.39
N ASP A 113 7.35 -12.87 -26.20
CA ASP A 113 7.93 -13.70 -27.24
C ASP A 113 6.93 -14.80 -27.63
N GLN A 114 6.33 -14.64 -28.81
CA GLN A 114 5.18 -15.42 -29.24
C GLN A 114 5.44 -16.05 -30.60
N ASN A 115 4.97 -17.28 -30.78
CA ASN A 115 5.13 -18.01 -32.04
C ASN A 115 4.34 -17.35 -33.18
N LYS A 116 5.06 -16.92 -34.23
CA LYS A 116 4.51 -16.25 -35.41
C LYS A 116 3.35 -16.99 -36.13
N ASP A 117 3.22 -18.30 -35.97
CA ASP A 117 2.25 -19.14 -36.68
C ASP A 117 0.93 -19.30 -35.90
N HIS A 118 0.85 -18.72 -34.70
CA HIS A 118 -0.33 -18.78 -33.82
C HIS A 118 -0.88 -17.38 -33.52
N THR A 119 -2.13 -17.30 -33.06
CA THR A 119 -2.69 -16.01 -32.63
C THR A 119 -2.09 -15.58 -31.29
N ILE A 120 -1.77 -14.30 -31.15
CA ILE A 120 -1.32 -13.72 -29.88
C ILE A 120 -2.49 -13.64 -28.91
N ARG A 121 -2.47 -14.48 -27.87
CA ARG A 121 -3.37 -14.36 -26.73
C ARG A 121 -2.58 -14.57 -25.45
N ALA A 122 -2.40 -13.47 -24.72
CA ALA A 122 -1.75 -13.44 -23.43
C ALA A 122 -2.53 -12.49 -22.52
N GLN A 123 -2.66 -12.86 -21.26
CA GLN A 123 -3.29 -12.04 -20.23
C GLN A 123 -2.46 -12.13 -18.96
N THR A 124 -2.19 -10.99 -18.35
CA THR A 124 -1.68 -10.94 -16.98
C THR A 124 -2.79 -10.52 -16.04
N SER A 125 -2.83 -11.11 -14.85
CA SER A 125 -3.81 -10.81 -13.82
C SER A 125 -3.23 -10.98 -12.43
N LEU A 126 -3.81 -10.29 -11.47
CA LEU A 126 -3.48 -10.41 -10.06
C LEU A 126 -4.58 -11.18 -9.33
N GLN A 127 -4.17 -12.06 -8.42
CA GLN A 127 -5.03 -12.77 -7.48
C GLN A 127 -4.49 -12.66 -6.05
N HIS A 128 -5.34 -12.94 -5.06
CA HIS A 128 -4.97 -13.00 -3.64
C HIS A 128 -4.17 -11.81 -3.09
N LEU A 129 -4.45 -10.58 -3.58
CA LEU A 129 -3.78 -9.37 -3.12
C LEU A 129 -4.06 -9.09 -1.64
N SER A 130 -3.00 -8.88 -0.89
CA SER A 130 -2.98 -8.59 0.53
C SER A 130 -1.95 -7.51 0.86
N THR A 131 -1.77 -7.19 2.14
CA THR A 131 -0.69 -6.31 2.61
C THR A 131 0.70 -6.93 2.49
N THR A 132 0.79 -8.26 2.39
CA THR A 132 2.06 -9.00 2.40
C THR A 132 2.50 -9.48 1.04
N GLY A 133 1.60 -9.50 0.05
CA GLY A 133 1.90 -10.01 -1.28
C GLY A 133 0.66 -10.25 -2.13
N PHE A 134 0.87 -10.86 -3.28
CA PHE A 134 -0.17 -11.26 -4.24
C PHE A 134 0.33 -12.37 -5.16
N ASP A 135 -0.59 -13.03 -5.86
CA ASP A 135 -0.26 -13.98 -6.92
C ASP A 135 -0.35 -13.27 -8.27
N LEU A 136 0.76 -13.33 -9.02
CA LEU A 136 0.87 -12.82 -10.36
C LEU A 136 0.69 -13.97 -11.35
N ASN A 137 -0.35 -13.89 -12.17
CA ASN A 137 -0.67 -14.94 -13.13
C ASN A 137 -0.42 -14.45 -14.55
N VAL A 138 0.14 -15.32 -15.38
CA VAL A 138 0.15 -15.18 -16.84
C VAL A 138 -0.64 -16.33 -17.44
N ARG A 139 -1.58 -15.97 -18.31
CA ARG A 139 -2.51 -16.89 -18.96
C ARG A 139 -2.37 -16.81 -20.47
N GLU A 140 -2.34 -17.97 -21.10
CA GLU A 140 -2.53 -18.13 -22.55
C GLU A 140 -3.66 -19.12 -22.84
N TRP A 141 -4.28 -19.02 -24.01
CA TRP A 141 -5.41 -19.89 -24.34
C TRP A 141 -5.54 -20.28 -25.81
N VAL A 142 -6.30 -21.36 -26.00
CA VAL A 142 -6.55 -22.02 -27.29
C VAL A 142 -5.20 -22.48 -27.87
N ASP A 143 -4.90 -22.08 -29.10
CA ASP A 143 -3.72 -22.51 -29.85
C ASP A 143 -2.53 -21.55 -29.67
N SER A 144 -2.61 -20.60 -28.74
CA SER A 144 -1.53 -19.64 -28.53
C SER A 144 -0.28 -20.34 -27.98
N TYR A 145 0.89 -19.85 -28.40
CA TYR A 145 2.18 -20.37 -27.97
C TYR A 145 3.08 -19.18 -27.62
N ASN A 146 3.17 -18.85 -26.33
CA ASN A 146 4.08 -17.84 -25.82
C ASN A 146 5.32 -18.51 -25.21
N TYR A 147 6.48 -18.34 -25.86
CA TYR A 147 7.77 -18.88 -25.41
C TYR A 147 8.24 -18.23 -24.11
N ASN A 148 8.11 -16.91 -24.02
CA ASN A 148 8.52 -16.14 -22.88
C ASN A 148 7.64 -14.89 -22.74
N VAL A 149 7.28 -14.57 -21.51
CA VAL A 149 6.49 -13.39 -21.15
C VAL A 149 7.12 -12.77 -19.92
N ASN A 150 7.46 -11.49 -19.97
CA ASN A 150 7.82 -10.74 -18.76
C ASN A 150 6.69 -9.80 -18.37
N VAL A 151 6.43 -9.74 -17.06
CA VAL A 151 5.46 -8.83 -16.47
C VAL A 151 6.16 -7.98 -15.41
N MET A 152 6.10 -6.66 -15.59
CA MET A 152 6.38 -5.70 -14.53
C MET A 152 5.16 -5.52 -13.64
N TRP A 153 5.40 -5.26 -12.37
CA TRP A 153 4.39 -4.85 -11.41
C TRP A 153 4.87 -3.64 -10.60
N MET A 154 3.92 -2.79 -10.22
CA MET A 154 4.13 -1.65 -9.32
C MET A 154 3.01 -1.62 -8.30
N ALA A 155 3.37 -1.59 -7.02
CA ALA A 155 2.47 -1.51 -5.88
C ALA A 155 2.68 -0.20 -5.14
N CYS A 156 1.62 0.60 -4.99
CA CYS A 156 1.65 1.86 -4.25
C CYS A 156 0.68 1.81 -3.07
N PRO A 157 1.04 2.40 -1.91
CA PRO A 157 0.08 2.66 -0.84
C PRO A 157 -1.11 3.49 -1.36
N LYS A 158 -2.26 3.39 -0.67
CA LYS A 158 -3.47 4.16 -0.98
C LYS A 158 -3.45 5.55 -0.37
#